data_AF-A0A7S2G1E1-F1
#
_entry.id   AF-A0A7S2G1E1-F1
#
_cell.length_a   1.000
_cell.length_b   1.000
_cell.length_c   1.000
_cell.angle_alpha   90.00
_cell.angle_beta   90.00
_cell.angle_gamma   90.00
#
_symmetry.space_group_name_H-M   'P 1'
#
loop_
_entity.id
_entity.type
_entity.pdbx_description
1 polymer ?
#
loop_
_entity_poly.entity_id
_entity_poly.type
_entity_poly.pdbx_seq_one_letter_code
_entity_poly.pdbx_strand_id
1 'polypeptide(L)'
;SMVGKTDDETLNTVEMVASALITSPAYCAFVAPVDLVKNRLQVQSSKVDKVYSGPIDVVVKTVKKDGAKAMFDGYTATVIQRMVGLPFLFVFYDLTKQAARRNNVSESAGTLTAGFMAGVGF
;
A
#
# COMPACT_ATOMS: atom_id res chain seq x y z
N SER A 1 22.70 -6.58 -29.18
CA SER A 1 23.03 -5.88 -27.92
C SER A 1 21.80 -5.44 -27.13
N MET A 2 20.71 -6.23 -27.12
CA MET A 2 19.44 -5.86 -26.45
C MET A 2 19.06 -6.80 -25.28
N VAL A 3 19.84 -7.87 -25.06
CA VAL A 3 19.58 -8.86 -24.00
C VAL A 3 20.09 -8.34 -22.65
N GLY A 4 21.29 -7.75 -22.59
CA GLY A 4 21.87 -7.29 -21.32
C GLY A 4 21.17 -6.10 -20.63
N LYS A 5 20.35 -5.31 -21.35
CA LYS A 5 19.68 -4.13 -20.74
C LYS A 5 18.39 -4.49 -20.00
N THR A 6 17.79 -5.64 -20.32
CA THR A 6 16.55 -6.13 -19.66
C THR A 6 16.89 -6.83 -18.33
N ASP A 7 18.03 -7.50 -18.27
CA ASP A 7 18.52 -8.17 -17.07
C ASP A 7 18.97 -7.14 -16.00
N ASP A 8 19.61 -6.04 -16.41
CA ASP A 8 19.99 -4.95 -15.49
C ASP A 8 18.77 -4.19 -14.93
N GLU A 9 17.74 -3.96 -15.76
CA GLU A 9 16.52 -3.25 -15.33
C GLU A 9 15.66 -4.11 -14.39
N THR A 10 15.59 -5.41 -14.65
CA THR A 10 14.93 -6.36 -13.74
C THR A 10 15.71 -6.49 -12.43
N LEU A 11 17.05 -6.56 -12.45
CA LEU A 11 17.87 -6.57 -11.24
C LEU A 11 17.65 -5.33 -10.37
N ASN A 12 17.71 -4.12 -10.95
CA ASN A 12 17.45 -2.87 -10.21
C ASN A 12 16.02 -2.80 -9.64
N THR A 13 15.04 -3.30 -10.39
CA THR A 13 13.64 -3.30 -9.95
C THR A 13 13.40 -4.28 -8.81
N VAL A 14 14.02 -5.48 -8.87
CA VAL A 14 13.92 -6.49 -7.82
C VAL A 14 14.61 -6.00 -6.55
N GLU A 15 15.74 -5.30 -6.67
CA GLU A 15 16.43 -4.67 -5.54
C GLU A 15 15.59 -3.54 -4.90
N MET A 16 14.90 -2.76 -5.73
CA MET A 16 13.94 -1.75 -5.25
C MET A 16 12.74 -2.38 -4.54
N VAL A 17 12.22 -3.51 -5.03
CA VAL A 17 11.15 -4.24 -4.34
C VAL A 17 11.69 -4.85 -3.04
N ALA A 18 12.85 -5.51 -3.05
CA ALA A 18 13.45 -6.12 -1.88
C ALA A 18 13.73 -5.10 -0.76
N SER A 19 14.31 -3.95 -1.10
CA SER A 19 14.51 -2.85 -0.15
C SER A 19 13.17 -2.29 0.35
N ALA A 20 12.17 -2.12 -0.51
CA ALA A 20 10.84 -1.69 -0.10
C ALA A 20 10.13 -2.67 0.85
N LEU A 21 10.33 -3.98 0.69
CA LEU A 21 9.80 -4.98 1.61
C LEU A 21 10.44 -4.85 3.00
N ILE A 22 11.74 -4.54 3.09
CA ILE A 22 12.42 -4.35 4.37
C ILE A 22 12.01 -3.02 5.04
N THR A 23 11.85 -1.95 4.26
CA THR A 23 11.47 -0.63 4.79
C THR A 23 9.98 -0.56 5.17
N SER A 24 9.11 -1.31 4.49
CA SER A 24 7.65 -1.23 4.68
C SER A 24 7.18 -1.53 6.11
N PRO A 25 7.65 -2.57 6.83
CA PRO A 25 7.30 -2.83 8.22
C PRO A 25 7.65 -1.65 9.15
N ALA A 26 8.85 -1.09 9.04
CA ALA A 26 9.25 0.05 9.86
C ALA A 26 8.35 1.27 9.59
N TYR A 27 8.09 1.57 8.31
CA TYR A 27 7.20 2.66 7.91
C TYR A 27 5.76 2.45 8.41
N CYS A 28 5.22 1.24 8.27
CA CYS A 28 3.86 0.91 8.70
C CYS A 28 3.71 1.04 10.22
N ALA A 29 4.75 0.80 11.02
CA ALA A 29 4.68 0.92 12.48
C ALA A 29 4.50 2.38 12.93
N PHE A 30 5.08 3.34 12.20
CA PHE A 30 4.89 4.78 12.44
C PHE A 30 3.56 5.30 11.89
N VAL A 31 3.12 4.77 10.74
CA VAL A 31 1.93 5.25 10.04
C VAL A 31 0.64 4.65 10.61
N ALA A 32 0.65 3.40 11.05
CA ALA A 32 -0.52 2.72 11.63
C ALA A 32 -1.24 3.52 12.72
N PRO A 33 -0.56 4.08 13.75
CA PRO A 33 -1.26 4.87 14.77
C PRO A 33 -1.86 6.15 14.21
N VAL A 34 -1.22 6.79 13.22
CA VAL A 34 -1.70 8.03 12.60
C VAL A 34 -2.93 7.76 11.73
N ASP A 35 -2.90 6.69 10.94
CA ASP A 35 -4.00 6.31 10.06
C ASP A 35 -5.21 5.81 10.86
N LEU A 36 -5.00 5.10 11.98
CA LEU A 36 -6.10 4.74 12.88
C LEU A 36 -6.77 5.95 13.50
N VAL A 37 -6.00 6.96 13.93
CA VAL A 37 -6.55 8.22 14.47
C VAL A 37 -7.36 8.95 13.42
N LYS A 38 -6.82 9.07 12.19
CA LYS A 38 -7.54 9.70 11.07
C LYS A 38 -8.81 8.94 10.71
N ASN A 39 -8.76 7.62 10.59
CA ASN A 39 -9.91 6.81 10.23
C ASN A 39 -11.00 6.89 11.31
N ARG A 40 -10.64 6.81 12.60
CA ARG A 40 -11.60 7.00 13.70
C ARG A 40 -12.20 8.41 13.72
N LEU A 41 -11.42 9.44 13.39
CA LEU A 41 -11.94 10.81 13.22
C LEU A 41 -12.90 10.95 12.03
N GLN A 42 -12.56 10.37 10.87
CA GLN A 42 -13.41 10.40 9.69
C GLN A 42 -14.74 9.66 9.93
N VAL A 43 -14.68 8.47 10.53
CA VAL A 43 -15.87 7.69 10.90
C VAL A 43 -16.72 8.43 11.93
N GLN A 44 -16.10 9.11 12.90
CA GLN A 44 -16.83 9.93 13.87
C GLN A 44 -17.42 11.20 13.23
N SER A 45 -16.76 11.82 12.27
CA SER A 45 -17.29 13.03 11.60
C SER A 45 -18.65 12.78 10.95
N SER A 46 -18.97 11.51 10.66
CA SER A 46 -20.25 11.08 10.12
C SER A 46 -21.30 10.71 11.19
N LYS A 47 -20.95 10.78 12.48
CA LYS A 47 -21.84 10.46 13.62
C LYS A 47 -22.33 11.73 14.31
N VAL A 48 -23.58 11.72 14.73
CA VAL A 48 -24.23 12.85 15.46
C VAL A 48 -23.57 13.07 16.83
N ASP A 49 -23.19 11.98 17.50
CA ASP A 49 -22.45 12.03 18.77
C ASP A 49 -20.94 12.03 18.55
N LYS A 50 -20.30 13.18 18.78
CA LYS A 50 -18.84 13.30 18.73
C LYS A 50 -18.20 12.72 20.00
N VAL A 51 -17.67 11.50 19.89
CA VAL A 51 -17.01 10.76 20.99
C VAL A 51 -15.60 11.31 21.31
N TYR A 52 -14.92 11.88 20.32
CA TYR A 52 -13.54 12.38 20.36
C TYR A 52 -13.49 13.88 20.09
N SER A 53 -12.83 14.64 20.97
CA SER A 53 -12.69 16.10 20.83
C SER A 53 -11.54 16.51 19.88
N GLY A 54 -10.64 15.58 19.57
CA GLY A 54 -9.51 15.79 18.68
C GLY A 54 -8.61 14.56 18.54
N PRO A 55 -7.56 14.61 17.71
CA PRO A 55 -6.69 13.47 17.40
C PRO A 55 -5.98 12.91 18.64
N ILE A 56 -5.55 13.77 19.58
CA ILE A 56 -4.90 13.33 20.82
C ILE A 56 -5.90 12.61 21.74
N ASP A 57 -7.15 13.07 21.79
CA ASP A 57 -8.22 12.46 22.59
C ASP A 57 -8.60 11.06 22.05
N VAL A 58 -8.53 10.87 20.72
CA VAL A 58 -8.66 9.54 20.10
C VAL A 58 -7.57 8.60 20.61
N VAL A 59 -6.30 9.04 20.56
CA VAL A 59 -5.15 8.21 21.01
C VAL A 59 -5.32 7.82 22.47
N VAL A 60 -5.58 8.79 23.36
CA VAL A 60 -5.70 8.54 24.80
C VAL A 60 -6.86 7.62 25.13
N LYS A 61 -8.05 7.86 24.53
CA LYS A 61 -9.22 7.00 24.76
C LYS A 61 -9.05 5.62 24.16
N THR A 62 -8.44 5.48 22.99
CA THR A 62 -8.18 4.17 22.37
C THR A 62 -7.18 3.37 23.20
N VAL A 63 -6.07 3.96 23.64
CA VAL A 63 -5.09 3.26 24.49
C VAL A 63 -5.70 2.87 25.83
N LYS A 64 -6.55 3.74 26.42
CA LYS A 64 -7.21 3.46 27.71
C LYS A 64 -8.31 2.39 27.62
N LYS A 65 -8.94 2.24 26.45
CA LYS A 65 -10.10 1.34 26.26
C LYS A 65 -9.73 0.00 25.63
N ASP A 66 -8.91 0.03 24.58
CA ASP A 66 -8.54 -1.14 23.77
C ASP A 66 -7.07 -1.57 24.01
N GLY A 67 -6.27 -0.76 24.72
CA GLY A 67 -4.86 -1.02 25.01
C GLY A 67 -3.89 -0.54 23.91
N ALA A 68 -2.59 -0.52 24.23
CA ALA A 68 -1.55 -0.08 23.29
C ALA A 68 -1.41 -0.98 22.05
N LYS A 69 -1.79 -2.26 22.17
CA LYS A 69 -1.78 -3.21 21.04
C LYS A 69 -2.85 -2.92 20.00
N ALA A 70 -3.97 -2.31 20.38
CA ALA A 70 -5.03 -1.95 19.44
C ALA A 70 -4.60 -0.86 18.44
N MET A 71 -3.51 -0.13 18.71
CA MET A 71 -2.91 0.79 17.73
C MET A 71 -2.18 0.05 16.59
N PHE A 72 -1.92 -1.25 16.75
CA PHE A 72 -1.28 -2.10 15.75
C PHE A 72 -2.27 -3.06 15.07
N ASP A 73 -3.57 -3.03 15.38
CA ASP A 73 -4.55 -3.97 14.80
C ASP A 73 -4.72 -3.80 13.27
N GLY A 74 -4.32 -2.67 12.69
CA GLY A 74 -4.24 -2.47 11.24
C GLY A 74 -2.86 -2.74 10.62
N TYR A 75 -1.81 -2.83 11.45
CA TYR A 75 -0.41 -2.94 10.99
C TYR A 75 -0.18 -4.20 10.17
N THR A 76 -0.65 -5.34 10.66
CA THR A 76 -0.47 -6.63 10.00
C THR A 76 -1.18 -6.66 8.64
N ALA A 77 -2.37 -6.06 8.55
CA ALA A 77 -3.11 -5.95 7.29
C ALA A 77 -2.37 -5.08 6.27
N THR A 78 -1.84 -3.91 6.69
CA THR A 78 -1.06 -3.03 5.81
C THR A 78 0.24 -3.69 5.35
N VAL A 79 0.94 -4.41 6.24
CA VAL A 79 2.16 -5.14 5.88
C VAL A 79 1.84 -6.25 4.87
N ILE A 80 0.81 -7.06 5.10
CA ILE A 80 0.39 -8.11 4.16
C ILE A 80 0.01 -7.51 2.81
N GLN A 81 -0.74 -6.41 2.79
CA GLN A 81 -1.16 -5.74 1.56
C GLN A 81 0.03 -5.18 0.77
N ARG A 82 1.05 -4.62 1.43
CA ARG A 82 2.28 -4.16 0.75
C ARG A 82 3.11 -5.33 0.23
N MET A 83 3.22 -6.39 1.03
CA MET A 83 3.99 -7.59 0.71
C MET A 83 3.37 -8.39 -0.44
N VAL A 84 2.05 -8.42 -0.55
CA VAL A 84 1.33 -9.15 -1.60
C VAL A 84 1.02 -8.24 -2.78
N GLY A 85 0.53 -7.02 -2.54
CA GLY A 85 0.05 -6.11 -3.58
C GLY A 85 1.14 -5.62 -4.53
N LEU A 86 2.33 -5.28 -4.02
CA LEU A 86 3.45 -4.81 -4.86
C LEU A 86 3.94 -5.89 -5.85
N PRO A 87 4.30 -7.11 -5.43
CA PRO A 87 4.72 -8.15 -6.35
C PRO A 87 3.58 -8.63 -7.24
N PHE A 88 2.32 -8.63 -6.77
CA PHE A 88 1.17 -8.98 -7.60
C PHE A 88 0.99 -7.99 -8.76
N LEU A 89 1.04 -6.68 -8.47
CA LEU A 89 0.98 -5.64 -9.50
C LEU A 89 2.16 -5.75 -10.49
N PHE A 90 3.34 -6.11 -9.99
CA PHE A 90 4.53 -6.31 -10.81
C PHE A 90 4.38 -7.49 -11.78
N VAL A 91 3.98 -8.67 -11.30
CA VAL A 91 3.74 -9.85 -12.15
C VAL A 91 2.71 -9.53 -13.22
N PHE A 92 1.63 -8.84 -12.85
CA PHE A 92 0.64 -8.40 -13.82
C PHE A 92 1.20 -7.39 -14.81
N TYR A 93 1.96 -6.39 -14.36
CA TYR A 93 2.58 -5.42 -15.25
C TYR A 93 3.51 -6.09 -16.26
N ASP A 94 4.30 -7.07 -15.83
CA ASP A 94 5.23 -7.79 -16.70
C ASP A 94 4.49 -8.67 -17.72
N LEU A 95 3.42 -9.36 -17.32
CA LEU A 95 2.52 -10.07 -18.22
C LEU A 95 1.87 -9.12 -19.25
N THR A 96 1.44 -7.95 -18.79
CA THR A 96 0.78 -6.96 -19.65
C THR A 96 1.78 -6.34 -20.63
N LYS A 97 3.01 -6.05 -20.20
CA LYS A 97 4.11 -5.59 -21.07
C LYS A 97 4.47 -6.63 -22.12
N GLN A 98 4.55 -7.91 -21.75
CA GLN A 98 4.81 -9.01 -22.68
C GLN A 98 3.68 -9.16 -23.70
N ALA A 99 2.42 -9.09 -23.26
CA ALA A 99 1.25 -9.15 -24.15
C ALA A 99 1.14 -7.92 -25.07
N ALA A 100 1.46 -6.72 -24.57
CA ALA A 100 1.43 -5.48 -25.34
C ALA A 100 2.55 -5.43 -26.40
N ARG A 101 3.77 -5.86 -26.06
CA ARG A 101 4.89 -5.99 -27.02
C ARG A 101 4.55 -6.94 -28.17
N ARG A 102 3.76 -7.98 -27.91
CA ARG A 102 3.35 -8.96 -28.92
C ARG A 102 2.31 -8.41 -29.91
N ASN A 103 1.54 -7.39 -29.53
CA ASN A 103 0.42 -6.85 -30.32
C ASN A 103 0.60 -5.38 -30.77
N ASN A 104 1.77 -4.75 -30.58
CA ASN A 104 1.99 -3.31 -30.86
C ASN A 104 0.95 -2.38 -30.19
N VAL A 105 0.48 -2.74 -28.99
CA VAL A 105 -0.54 -1.96 -28.28
C VAL A 105 0.12 -0.81 -27.52
N SER A 106 -0.43 0.39 -27.71
CA SER A 106 0.04 1.66 -27.14
C SER A 106 0.20 1.61 -25.61
N GLU A 107 1.29 2.20 -25.14
CA GLU A 107 1.73 2.32 -23.74
C GLU A 107 0.63 2.89 -22.82
N SER A 108 -0.25 3.73 -23.36
CA SER A 108 -1.40 4.31 -22.65
C SER A 108 -2.41 3.28 -22.15
N ALA A 109 -2.62 2.16 -22.87
CA ALA A 109 -3.53 1.10 -22.43
C ALA A 109 -2.97 0.32 -21.24
N GLY A 110 -1.64 0.14 -21.18
CA GLY A 110 -0.96 -0.49 -20.06
C GLY A 110 -1.07 0.34 -18.79
N THR A 111 -0.85 1.66 -18.88
CA THR A 111 -0.97 2.58 -17.73
C THR A 111 -2.41 2.71 -17.24
N LEU A 112 -3.39 2.72 -18.16
CA LEU A 112 -4.80 2.82 -17.78
C LEU A 112 -5.29 1.57 -17.03
N THR A 113 -4.88 0.38 -17.50
CA THR A 113 -5.25 -0.90 -16.87
C THR A 113 -4.57 -1.06 -15.50
N ALA A 114 -3.30 -0.64 -15.40
CA ALA A 114 -2.58 -0.60 -14.14
C ALA A 114 -3.22 0.37 -13.12
N GLY A 115 -3.69 1.54 -13.58
CA GLY A 115 -4.43 2.49 -12.74
C GLY A 115 -5.77 1.94 -12.26
N PHE A 116 -6.52 1.26 -13.12
CA PHE A 116 -7.78 0.60 -12.76
C PHE A 116 -7.58 -0.49 -11.71
N MET A 117 -6.55 -1.33 -11.86
CA MET A 117 -6.26 -2.41 -10.90
C MET A 117 -5.65 -1.90 -9.60
N ALA A 118 -4.84 -0.83 -9.63
CA ALA A 118 -4.37 -0.17 -8.42
C ALA A 118 -5.54 0.36 -7.57
N GLY A 119 -6.64 0.78 -8.19
CA GLY A 119 -7.87 1.17 -7.49
C GLY A 119 -8.63 0.01 -6.85
N VAL A 120 -8.50 -1.23 -7.33
CA VAL A 120 -9.15 -2.42 -6.73
C VAL A 120 -8.38 -2.91 -5.49
N GLY A 121 -7.10 -2.53 -5.37
CA GLY A 121 -6.25 -2.85 -4.23
C GLY A 121 -6.27 -1.83 -3.10
N PHE A 122 -7.11 -0.78 -3.15
CA PHE A 122 -7.24 0.27 -2.14
C PHE A 122 -8.59 0.25 -1.44
#